data_AF-A0A829GZQ2-F1
#
_entry.id   AF-A0A829GZQ2-F1
#
_cell.length_a   1.000
_cell.length_b   1.000
_cell.length_c   1.000
_cell.angle_alpha   90.00
_cell.angle_beta   90.00
_cell.angle_gamma   90.00
#
_symmetry.space_group_name_H-M   'P 1'
#
loop_
_entity.id
_entity.type
_entity.pdbx_description
1 polymer ?
#
loop_
_entity_poly.entity_id
_entity_poly.type
_entity_poly.pdbx_seq_one_letter_code
_entity_poly.pdbx_strand_id
1 'polypeptide(L)' 'MLSNREPYPIIDYLGRPIKLSLFVTYRLRIKNGYILALRRNQHQQVIPNLMAKNAS' A
#
# COMPACT_ATOMS: atom_id res chain seq x y z
N MET A 1 -22.43 0.90 15.86
CA MET A 1 -21.55 -0.27 15.67
C MET A 1 -20.28 0.19 14.95
N LEU A 2 -19.14 0.25 15.64
CA LEU A 2 -17.85 0.38 14.95
C LEU A 2 -17.68 -0.89 14.13
N SER A 3 -17.81 -0.80 12.82
CA SER A 3 -17.48 -1.93 11.95
C SER A 3 -16.01 -2.27 12.18
N ASN A 4 -15.72 -3.52 12.60
CA ASN A 4 -14.39 -4.13 12.61
C ASN A 4 -13.84 -4.21 11.17
N ARG A 5 -13.66 -3.06 10.50
CA ARG A 5 -12.97 -3.00 9.23
C ARG A 5 -11.50 -3.19 9.55
N GLU A 6 -10.99 -4.35 9.15
CA GLU A 6 -9.55 -4.61 9.13
C GLU A 6 -8.84 -3.40 8.52
N PRO A 7 -7.77 -2.90 9.15
CA PRO A 7 -7.04 -1.77 8.62
C PRO A 7 -6.51 -2.12 7.22
N TYR A 8 -6.60 -1.17 6.29
CA TYR A 8 -6.09 -1.37 4.94
C TYR A 8 -4.61 -1.78 4.98
N PRO A 9 -4.19 -2.80 4.20
CA PRO A 9 -2.79 -3.22 4.16
C PRO A 9 -1.92 -2.08 3.65
N ILE A 10 -0.77 -1.88 4.30
CA ILE A 10 0.24 -0.91 3.88
C ILE A 10 1.24 -1.63 2.98
N ILE A 11 1.47 -1.08 1.78
CA ILE A 11 2.37 -1.67 0.79
C ILE A 11 3.46 -0.69 0.38
N ASP A 12 4.60 -1.22 -0.02
CA ASP A 12 5.69 -0.45 -0.61
C ASP A 12 5.46 -0.15 -2.10
N TYR A 13 6.43 0.54 -2.69
CA TYR A 13 6.45 0.92 -4.09
C TYR A 13 6.47 -0.27 -5.08
N LEU A 14 6.84 -1.48 -4.61
CA LEU A 14 6.82 -2.73 -5.37
C LEU A 14 5.52 -3.52 -5.18
N GLY A 15 4.61 -3.06 -4.33
CA GLY A 15 3.37 -3.75 -4.01
C GLY A 15 3.48 -4.80 -2.91
N ARG A 16 4.58 -4.82 -2.15
CA ARG A 16 4.79 -5.77 -1.06
C ARG A 16 4.27 -5.21 0.26
N PRO A 17 3.60 -6.01 1.10
CA PRO A 17 3.18 -5.57 2.43
C PRO A 17 4.38 -5.15 3.27
N ILE A 18 4.28 -4.00 3.94
CA ILE A 18 5.31 -3.50 4.85
C ILE A 18 4.72 -3.02 6.17
N LYS A 19 5.55 -3.04 7.22
CA LYS A 19 5.33 -2.28 8.44
C LYS A 19 6.08 -0.95 8.33
N LEU A 20 5.42 0.14 8.71
CA LEU A 20 6.07 1.45 8.79
C LEU A 20 7.17 1.42 9.85
N SER A 21 8.31 2.03 9.52
CA SER A 21 9.43 2.17 10.44
C SER A 21 9.43 3.55 11.08
N LEU A 22 9.82 3.62 12.36
CA LEU A 22 10.03 4.88 13.06
C LEU A 22 11.16 5.69 12.39
N PHE A 23 11.09 7.02 12.53
CA PHE A 23 12.06 7.98 11.99
C PHE A 23 12.23 7.96 10.46
N VAL A 24 11.31 7.32 9.73
CA VAL A 24 11.26 7.34 8.27
C VAL A 24 10.02 8.11 7.82
N THR A 25 10.23 9.13 7.00
CA THR A 25 9.13 9.89 6.40
C THR A 25 8.58 9.18 5.18
N TYR A 26 7.30 8.83 5.23
CA TYR A 26 6.56 8.24 4.11
C TYR A 26 5.52 9.21 3.58
N ARG A 27 5.36 9.25 2.26
CA ARG A 27 4.17 9.78 1.59
C ARG A 27 3.15 8.65 1.48
N LEU A 28 2.06 8.76 2.22
CA LEU A 28 0.98 7.77 2.23
C LEU A 28 -0.10 8.15 1.20
N ARG A 29 -0.57 7.18 0.41
CA ARG A 29 -1.67 7.36 -0.54
C ARG A 29 -2.64 6.20 -0.43
N ILE A 30 -3.91 6.48 -0.20
CA ILE A 30 -4.96 5.45 -0.20
C ILE A 30 -5.32 5.12 -1.65
N LYS A 31 -5.38 3.84 -1.99
CA LYS A 31 -5.78 3.34 -3.31
C LYS A 31 -6.58 2.06 -3.15
N ASN A 32 -7.75 1.95 -3.79
CA ASN A 32 -8.54 0.72 -3.99
C ASN A 32 -8.26 -0.45 -3.01
N GLY A 33 -8.43 -0.25 -1.70
CA GLY A 33 -8.26 -1.32 -0.71
C GLY A 33 -6.85 -1.49 -0.11
N TYR A 34 -5.90 -0.58 -0.33
CA TYR A 34 -4.58 -0.57 0.30
C TYR A 34 -4.05 0.85 0.53
N ILE A 35 -3.02 0.98 1.37
CA ILE A 35 -2.26 2.20 1.61
C ILE A 35 -0.89 2.05 0.97
N LEU A 36 -0.58 2.86 -0.02
CA LEU A 36 0.75 2.93 -0.60
C LEU A 36 1.65 3.82 0.25
N ALA A 37 2.77 3.30 0.71
CA ALA A 37 3.80 4.04 1.43
C ALA A 37 5.04 4.23 0.56
N LEU A 38 5.32 5.48 0.19
CA LEU A 38 6.48 5.85 -0.61
C LEU A 38 7.48 6.67 0.20
N ARG A 39 8.77 6.33 0.11
CA ARG A 39 9.85 7.24 0.53
C ARG A 39 10.07 8.31 -0.53
N ARG A 40 10.83 9.36 -0.17
CA ARG A 40 11.03 10.55 -1.01
C ARG A 40 11.49 10.25 -2.46
N ASN A 41 12.31 9.21 -2.65
CA ASN A 41 12.87 8.83 -3.95
C ASN A 41 12.21 7.57 -4.56
N GLN A 42 11.09 7.12 -3.99
CA GLN A 42 10.38 5.95 -4.47
C GLN A 42 9.16 6.37 -5.29
N HIS A 43 9.04 5.74 -6.45
CA HIS A 43 7.86 5.83 -7.31
C HIS A 43 7.21 4.46 -7.36
N GLN A 44 5.87 4.42 -7.36
CA GLN A 44 5.13 3.18 -7.50
C GLN A 44 5.51 2.52 -8.83
N GLN A 45 6.07 1.31 -8.77
CA GLN A 45 6.44 0.52 -9.95
C GLN A 45 5.34 -0.46 -10.33
N VAL A 46 4.61 -0.99 -9.34
CA VAL A 46 3.56 -2.00 -9.56
C VAL A 46 2.23 -1.50 -9.02
N ILE A 47 1.15 -1.75 -9.77
CA ILE A 47 -0.23 -1.58 -9.30
C ILE A 47 -0.74 -2.95 -8.86
N PRO A 48 -0.86 -3.24 -7.55
CA PRO A 48 -1.28 -4.55 -7.06
C PRO A 48 -2.63 -5.00 -7.66
N ASN A 49 -3.56 -4.05 -7.81
CA ASN A 49 -4.93 -4.37 -8.25
C ASN A 49 -5.07 -4.61 -9.75
N LEU A 50 -4.04 -4.37 -10.57
CA LEU A 50 -4.11 -4.70 -12.00
C LEU A 50 -3.70 -6.17 -12.26
N MET A 51 -2.93 -6.78 -11.35
CA MET A 51 -2.47 -8.17 -11.49
C MET A 51 -3.53 -9.18 -11.03
N ALA A 52 -4.37 -8.82 -10.05
CA ALA A 52 -5.43 -9.70 -9.56
C ALA A 52 -6.58 -9.92 -10.57
N LYS A 53 -6.72 -9.07 -11.59
CA LYS A 53 -7.82 -9.15 -12.58
C LYS A 53 -7.50 -10.00 -13.81
N ASN A 54 -6.24 -10.40 -14.00
CA ASN A 54 -5.79 -11.18 -15.16
C ASN A 54 -5.27 -12.58 -14.78
N ALA A 55 -5.45 -13.01 -13.53
CA ALA A 55 -5.33 -14.41 -13.16
C ALA A 55 -6.72 -15.07 -13.32
N SER A 56 -7.11 -15.31 -14.56
CA SER A 56 -8.26 -16.15 -14.94
C SER A 56 -7.79 -17.18 -15.95
#